data_AF-A0A9Q4KRK6-F1
#
_entry.id   AF-A0A9Q4KRK6-F1
#
_cell.length_a   1.000
_cell.length_b   1.000
_cell.length_c   1.000
_cell.angle_alpha   90.00
_cell.angle_beta   90.00
_cell.angle_gamma   90.00
#
_symmetry.space_group_name_H-M   'P 1'
#
loop_
_entity.id
_entity.type
_entity.pdbx_description
1 polymer ?
#
loop_
_entity_poly.entity_id
_entity_poly.type
_entity_poly.pdbx_seq_one_letter_code
_entity_poly.pdbx_strand_id
1 'polypeptide(L)'
;MNKRRNLPVWSFGGEEPDPDVPILAAWTGRQKGGVCDLLSFKVESSLKDQVGLDRLAYGGMYYGDRICDSIGGVRSGFLREEPWLRSEYLLDDASRAVSLSRKVWAVLPSPLHLKIEDVVFHDREEYEDALCSIYKSLMREMRDAGVYGTIIVGDQFSSLERELLPGRRVFLHSLSGSTRAISKILEVQNTLSLSAHRLSVIPDLINEYEIRALTVIDGTEKDFTGLISYFDPEDLTAGGLSSGGGKKYWDDVSSHAFVLV
;
A
#
# COMPACT_ATOMS: atom_id res chain seq x y z
N MET A 1 12.78 -24.22 -26.80
CA MET A 1 13.32 -23.77 -25.51
C MET A 1 12.50 -22.56 -25.10
N ASN A 2 11.75 -22.65 -24.02
CA ASN A 2 11.00 -21.50 -23.53
C ASN A 2 11.99 -20.43 -23.06
N LYS A 3 11.73 -19.18 -23.42
CA LYS A 3 12.54 -18.01 -23.07
C LYS A 3 12.03 -17.46 -21.73
N ARG A 4 12.95 -17.32 -20.78
CA ARG A 4 12.66 -16.65 -19.51
C ARG A 4 12.44 -15.15 -19.75
N ARG A 5 11.28 -14.63 -19.35
CA ARG A 5 10.99 -13.19 -19.26
C ARG A 5 10.75 -12.84 -17.79
N ASN A 6 11.59 -11.96 -17.25
CA ASN A 6 11.41 -11.47 -15.88
C ASN A 6 10.24 -10.48 -15.85
N LEU A 7 9.45 -10.56 -14.78
CA LEU A 7 8.36 -9.65 -14.49
C LEU A 7 8.86 -8.54 -13.55
N PRO A 8 8.30 -7.31 -13.65
CA PRO A 8 8.60 -6.28 -12.67
C PRO A 8 8.13 -6.70 -11.28
N VAL A 9 8.85 -6.27 -10.24
CA VAL A 9 8.52 -6.57 -8.84
C VAL A 9 8.07 -5.31 -8.11
N TRP A 10 6.89 -5.37 -7.49
CA TRP A 10 6.27 -4.27 -6.77
C TRP A 10 5.96 -4.64 -5.32
N SER A 11 6.54 -3.91 -4.39
CA SER A 11 6.16 -3.98 -2.98
C SER A 11 4.79 -3.32 -2.74
N PHE A 12 3.93 -4.04 -2.02
CA PHE A 12 2.68 -3.55 -1.45
C PHE A 12 2.86 -3.17 0.02
N GLY A 13 4.11 -2.94 0.44
CA GLY A 13 4.49 -2.67 1.83
C GLY A 13 4.52 -3.95 2.64
N GLY A 14 4.24 -3.81 3.93
CA GLY A 14 4.19 -4.94 4.83
C GLY A 14 4.21 -4.53 6.28
N GLU A 15 3.98 -5.50 7.15
CA GLU A 15 4.18 -5.29 8.58
C GLU A 15 5.67 -5.28 8.90
N GLU A 16 6.10 -4.25 9.62
CA GLU A 16 7.47 -4.11 10.07
C GLU A 16 7.53 -4.33 11.59
N PRO A 17 8.25 -5.37 12.06
CA PRO A 17 8.35 -5.66 13.48
C PRO A 17 9.08 -4.54 14.22
N ASP A 18 8.86 -4.45 15.52
CA ASP A 18 9.64 -3.53 16.35
C ASP A 18 11.10 -3.98 16.39
N PRO A 19 12.07 -3.06 16.21
CA PRO A 19 13.48 -3.39 16.29
C PRO A 19 13.89 -3.66 17.74
N ASP A 20 14.92 -4.48 17.90
CA ASP A 20 15.58 -4.61 19.18
C ASP A 20 16.19 -3.26 19.63
N VAL A 21 16.21 -3.03 20.94
CA VAL A 21 16.73 -1.79 21.55
C VAL A 21 18.12 -1.38 21.02
N PRO A 22 19.10 -2.28 20.85
CA PRO A 22 20.42 -1.90 20.31
C PRO A 22 20.36 -1.39 18.87
N ILE A 23 19.48 -1.95 18.03
CA ILE A 23 19.30 -1.54 16.64
C ILE A 23 18.70 -0.14 16.61
N LEU A 24 17.66 0.09 17.42
CA LEU A 24 17.01 1.39 17.53
C LEU A 24 17.98 2.45 18.06
N ALA A 25 18.75 2.15 19.11
CA ALA A 25 19.74 3.07 19.68
C ALA A 25 20.85 3.43 18.68
N ALA A 26 21.34 2.45 17.91
CA ALA A 26 22.33 2.70 16.87
C ALA A 26 21.76 3.56 15.73
N TRP A 27 20.47 3.38 15.39
CA TRP A 27 19.80 4.20 14.39
C TRP A 27 19.56 5.62 14.88
N THR A 28 19.01 5.81 16.09
CA THR A 28 18.75 7.16 16.66
C THR A 28 20.04 7.96 16.83
N GLY A 29 21.16 7.32 17.19
CA GLY A 29 22.48 7.97 17.26
C GLY A 29 22.97 8.56 15.93
N ARG A 30 22.41 8.15 14.78
CA ARG A 30 22.70 8.71 13.45
C ARG A 30 21.72 9.81 13.04
N GLN A 31 20.59 9.95 13.71
CA GLN A 31 19.57 10.95 13.40
C GLN A 31 19.98 12.30 14.02
N LYS A 32 20.73 13.11 13.27
CA LYS A 32 21.19 14.43 13.75
C LYS A 32 20.15 15.50 13.46
N GLY A 33 19.61 16.13 14.52
CA GLY A 33 18.84 17.36 14.44
C GLY A 33 17.43 17.26 13.83
N GLY A 34 16.95 16.05 13.52
CA GLY A 34 15.60 15.81 13.02
C GLY A 34 14.73 15.13 14.08
N VAL A 35 13.43 15.41 14.05
CA VAL A 35 12.45 14.64 14.83
C VAL A 35 12.26 13.30 14.11
N CYS A 36 12.31 12.21 14.87
CA CYS A 36 12.10 10.87 14.36
C CYS A 36 11.59 9.98 15.47
N ASP A 37 10.77 9.00 15.10
CA ASP A 37 10.20 8.04 16.03
C ASP A 37 10.34 6.61 15.50
N LEU A 38 9.66 5.68 16.16
CA LEU A 38 9.65 4.27 15.78
C LEU A 38 9.05 4.06 14.38
N LEU A 39 8.04 4.83 13.98
CA LEU A 39 7.43 4.71 12.65
C LEU A 39 8.41 5.21 11.58
N SER A 40 9.13 6.31 11.83
CA SER A 40 10.21 6.77 10.94
C SER A 40 11.31 5.72 10.76
N PHE A 41 11.67 4.98 11.83
CA PHE A 41 12.58 3.84 11.72
C PHE A 41 12.03 2.76 10.80
N LYS A 42 10.76 2.36 10.99
CA LYS A 42 10.11 1.30 10.21
C LYS A 42 9.99 1.66 8.71
N VAL A 43 9.73 2.93 8.40
CA VAL A 43 9.76 3.45 7.01
C VAL A 43 11.12 3.21 6.37
N GLU A 44 12.22 3.60 7.03
CA GLU A 44 13.56 3.39 6.48
C GLU A 44 13.97 1.91 6.43
N SER A 45 13.61 1.13 7.45
CA SER A 45 13.93 -0.29 7.56
C SER A 45 13.30 -1.08 6.42
N SER A 46 11.97 -0.96 6.27
CA SER A 46 11.21 -1.65 5.22
C SER A 46 11.73 -1.35 3.81
N LEU A 47 12.11 -0.09 3.53
CA LEU A 47 12.66 0.30 2.23
C LEU A 47 14.07 -0.26 1.97
N LYS A 48 14.90 -0.35 3.01
CA LYS A 48 16.26 -0.93 2.88
C LYS A 48 16.20 -2.42 2.54
N ASP A 49 15.18 -3.12 3.01
CA ASP A 49 14.96 -4.53 2.68
C ASP A 49 14.46 -4.76 1.25
N GLN A 50 13.94 -3.71 0.60
CA GLN A 50 13.38 -3.75 -0.75
C GLN A 50 14.35 -3.24 -1.83
N VAL A 51 15.63 -3.09 -1.52
CA VAL A 51 16.63 -2.61 -2.50
C VAL A 51 16.74 -3.60 -3.67
N GLY A 52 16.49 -3.10 -4.89
CA GLY A 52 16.56 -3.88 -6.12
C GLY A 52 15.20 -4.16 -6.76
N LEU A 53 14.09 -3.90 -6.07
CA LEU A 53 12.74 -3.99 -6.65
C LEU A 53 12.48 -2.86 -7.65
N ASP A 54 11.58 -3.08 -8.61
CA ASP A 54 11.18 -2.06 -9.59
C ASP A 54 10.33 -0.95 -8.96
N ARG A 55 9.53 -1.29 -7.96
CA ARG A 55 8.68 -0.36 -7.22
C ARG A 55 8.73 -0.69 -5.73
N LEU A 56 9.32 0.22 -4.97
CA LEU A 56 9.41 0.13 -3.52
C LEU A 56 8.17 0.77 -2.88
N ALA A 57 7.79 0.29 -1.71
CA ALA A 57 6.73 0.88 -0.93
C ALA A 57 7.01 0.79 0.58
N TYR A 58 6.54 1.77 1.33
CA TYR A 58 6.62 1.79 2.80
C TYR A 58 5.23 1.98 3.41
N GLY A 59 5.11 1.65 4.70
CA GLY A 59 3.83 1.63 5.39
C GLY A 59 3.14 0.29 5.25
N GLY A 60 1.83 0.29 5.45
CA GLY A 60 1.04 -0.92 5.71
C GLY A 60 0.02 -0.63 6.80
N MET A 61 -0.47 -1.65 7.49
CA MET A 61 -1.47 -1.44 8.54
C MET A 61 -0.87 -0.75 9.75
N TYR A 62 0.38 -1.07 10.10
CA TYR A 62 1.11 -0.39 11.18
C TYR A 62 1.22 1.13 10.99
N TYR A 63 1.11 1.63 9.76
CA TYR A 63 1.20 3.05 9.46
C TYR A 63 -0.10 3.82 9.76
N GLY A 64 -1.15 3.11 10.19
CA GLY A 64 -2.41 3.72 10.63
C GLY A 64 -2.24 4.73 11.75
N ASP A 65 -1.33 4.47 12.70
CA ASP A 65 -1.05 5.42 13.79
C ASP A 65 -0.51 6.75 13.25
N ARG A 66 0.41 6.70 12.27
CA ARG A 66 0.91 7.92 11.61
C ARG A 66 -0.22 8.67 10.92
N ILE A 67 -1.13 7.96 10.26
CA ILE A 67 -2.25 8.60 9.56
C ILE A 67 -3.23 9.22 10.56
N CYS A 68 -3.58 8.53 11.64
CA CYS A 68 -4.39 9.09 12.73
C CYS A 68 -3.75 10.35 13.32
N ASP A 69 -2.44 10.34 13.59
CA ASP A 69 -1.70 11.51 14.10
C ASP A 69 -1.71 12.68 13.10
N SER A 70 -1.85 12.37 11.81
CA SER A 70 -1.89 13.35 10.73
C SER A 70 -3.28 13.95 10.49
N ILE A 71 -4.30 13.49 11.23
CA ILE A 71 -5.66 14.00 11.20
C ILE A 71 -5.91 14.77 12.50
N GLY A 72 -5.90 16.10 12.39
CA GLY A 72 -6.35 17.00 13.45
C GLY A 72 -7.82 16.75 13.82
N GLY A 73 -8.19 17.04 15.06
CA GLY A 73 -9.53 16.77 15.59
C GLY A 73 -9.72 15.36 16.14
N VAL A 74 -8.81 14.41 15.83
CA VAL A 74 -8.83 13.05 16.40
C VAL A 74 -8.12 13.04 17.76
N ARG A 75 -8.80 12.51 18.79
CA ARG A 75 -8.23 12.29 20.13
C ARG A 75 -8.66 10.94 20.68
N SER A 76 -7.68 10.10 21.02
CA SER A 76 -7.90 8.75 21.57
C SER A 76 -8.81 7.87 20.70
N GLY A 77 -8.70 7.98 19.36
CA GLY A 77 -9.53 7.24 18.42
C GLY A 77 -10.91 7.85 18.13
N PHE A 78 -11.25 9.00 18.73
CA PHE A 78 -12.51 9.70 18.47
C PHE A 78 -12.28 10.98 17.68
N LEU A 79 -13.06 11.18 16.63
CA LEU A 79 -13.13 12.47 15.94
C LEU A 79 -14.00 13.41 16.77
N ARG A 80 -13.39 14.42 17.41
CA ARG A 80 -14.06 15.32 18.37
C ARG A 80 -14.28 16.74 17.86
N GLU A 81 -13.65 17.06 16.74
CA GLU A 81 -13.75 18.32 16.04
C GLU A 81 -13.78 18.01 14.53
N GLU A 82 -14.22 18.96 13.70
CA GLU A 82 -14.12 18.80 12.24
C GLU A 82 -12.66 18.51 11.87
N PRO A 83 -12.36 17.50 11.03
CA PRO A 83 -10.99 17.07 10.85
C PRO A 83 -10.20 18.07 10.00
N TRP A 84 -8.93 18.28 10.34
CA TRP A 84 -8.01 19.10 9.54
C TRP A 84 -6.67 18.38 9.35
N LEU A 85 -5.90 18.85 8.37
CA LEU A 85 -4.62 18.26 8.02
C LEU A 85 -3.52 18.64 9.03
N ARG A 86 -2.75 17.65 9.50
CA ARG A 86 -1.51 17.81 10.26
C ARG A 86 -0.40 16.99 9.61
N SER A 87 0.32 17.58 8.65
CA SER A 87 1.18 16.80 7.75
C SER A 87 2.64 16.68 8.22
N GLU A 88 3.04 17.23 9.37
CA GLU A 88 4.46 17.43 9.71
C GLU A 88 5.25 16.10 9.72
N TYR A 89 4.79 15.14 10.53
CA TYR A 89 5.45 13.83 10.63
C TYR A 89 5.33 13.00 9.34
N LEU A 90 4.21 13.15 8.62
CA LEU A 90 4.00 12.47 7.35
C LEU A 90 4.99 12.96 6.29
N LEU A 91 5.24 14.26 6.24
CA LEU A 91 6.18 14.89 5.31
C LEU A 91 7.63 14.52 5.65
N ASP A 92 7.97 14.43 6.94
CA ASP A 92 9.28 13.93 7.37
C ASP A 92 9.51 12.48 6.92
N ASP A 93 8.52 11.60 7.08
CA ASP A 93 8.60 10.21 6.63
C ASP A 93 8.65 10.11 5.10
N ALA A 94 7.87 10.93 4.38
CA ALA A 94 7.92 11.03 2.92
C ALA A 94 9.31 11.47 2.42
N SER A 95 9.90 12.50 3.04
CA SER A 95 11.25 12.98 2.72
C SER A 95 12.31 11.89 2.93
N ARG A 96 12.23 11.16 4.05
CA ARG A 96 13.09 9.99 4.32
C ARG A 96 12.95 8.93 3.24
N ALA A 97 11.73 8.55 2.89
CA ALA A 97 11.46 7.54 1.89
C ALA A 97 11.99 7.95 0.49
N VAL A 98 11.75 9.20 0.09
CA VAL A 98 12.20 9.75 -1.20
C VAL A 98 13.73 9.85 -1.27
N SER A 99 14.40 10.08 -0.13
CA SER A 99 15.87 10.06 -0.07
C SER A 99 16.47 8.68 -0.38
N LEU A 100 15.70 7.60 -0.14
CA LEU A 100 16.10 6.22 -0.45
C LEU A 100 15.71 5.81 -1.87
N SER A 101 14.56 6.27 -2.40
CA SER A 101 14.13 5.98 -3.77
C SER A 101 13.20 7.05 -4.34
N ARG A 102 13.49 7.51 -5.56
CA ARG A 102 12.68 8.50 -6.29
C ARG A 102 11.31 8.00 -6.76
N LYS A 103 11.07 6.68 -6.72
CA LYS A 103 9.82 6.05 -7.19
C LYS A 103 9.14 5.23 -6.09
N VAL A 104 9.21 5.74 -4.86
CA VAL A 104 8.62 5.09 -3.69
C VAL A 104 7.10 5.31 -3.64
N TRP A 105 6.37 4.28 -3.26
CA TRP A 105 4.95 4.34 -2.97
C TRP A 105 4.71 4.37 -1.45
N ALA A 106 3.68 5.07 -1.02
CA ALA A 106 3.19 4.98 0.34
C ALA A 106 2.03 3.99 0.42
N VAL A 107 1.97 3.18 1.47
CA VAL A 107 0.91 2.22 1.72
C VAL A 107 0.15 2.67 2.97
N LEU A 108 -1.10 3.04 2.77
CA LEU A 108 -1.96 3.62 3.81
C LEU A 108 -3.14 2.68 4.07
N PRO A 109 -3.55 2.45 5.33
CA PRO A 109 -4.82 1.82 5.60
C PRO A 109 -5.97 2.70 5.08
N SER A 110 -7.08 2.08 4.67
CA SER A 110 -8.28 2.80 4.26
C SER A 110 -8.83 3.65 5.41
N PRO A 111 -9.49 4.79 5.14
CA PRO A 111 -10.14 5.60 6.17
C PRO A 111 -10.98 4.79 7.15
N LEU A 112 -11.80 3.85 6.66
CA LEU A 112 -12.62 2.99 7.52
C LEU A 112 -11.82 2.03 8.38
N HIS A 113 -10.61 1.64 7.94
CA HIS A 113 -9.76 0.74 8.71
C HIS A 113 -9.07 1.46 9.88
N LEU A 114 -9.00 2.79 9.89
CA LEU A 114 -8.48 3.54 11.04
C LEU A 114 -9.34 3.39 12.30
N LYS A 115 -10.60 2.95 12.15
CA LYS A 115 -11.57 2.78 13.26
C LYS A 115 -11.71 4.04 14.12
N ILE A 116 -11.61 5.20 13.49
CA ILE A 116 -11.94 6.46 14.14
C ILE A 116 -13.46 6.46 14.39
N GLU A 117 -13.87 6.78 15.60
CA GLU A 117 -15.27 6.90 15.99
C GLU A 117 -15.75 8.35 15.83
N ASP A 118 -16.89 8.53 15.17
CA ASP A 118 -17.49 9.84 14.95
C ASP A 118 -18.33 10.29 16.16
N VAL A 119 -17.99 11.45 16.74
CA VAL A 119 -18.82 12.15 17.72
C VAL A 119 -19.19 13.57 17.28
N VAL A 120 -18.95 13.92 16.01
CA VAL A 120 -19.09 15.27 15.47
C VAL A 120 -20.23 15.37 14.45
N PHE A 121 -20.20 14.53 13.42
CA PHE A 121 -21.16 14.64 12.31
C PHE A 121 -22.49 13.99 12.66
N HIS A 122 -22.47 12.85 13.36
CA HIS A 122 -23.64 12.00 13.63
C HIS A 122 -24.40 11.53 12.37
N ASP A 123 -23.84 11.82 11.19
CA ASP A 123 -24.24 11.30 9.88
C ASP A 123 -23.04 10.58 9.27
N ARG A 124 -23.28 9.36 8.81
CA ARG A 124 -22.21 8.47 8.32
C ARG A 124 -21.63 8.96 6.98
N GLU A 125 -22.46 9.51 6.11
CA GLU A 125 -22.04 9.95 4.78
C GLU A 125 -21.17 11.20 4.89
N GLU A 126 -21.60 12.18 5.68
CA GLU A 126 -20.82 13.39 5.98
C GLU A 126 -19.48 13.05 6.66
N TYR A 127 -19.48 12.13 7.62
CA TYR A 127 -18.27 11.65 8.28
C TYR A 127 -17.27 10.98 7.31
N GLU A 128 -17.76 10.05 6.48
CA GLU A 128 -16.91 9.35 5.52
C GLU A 128 -16.37 10.30 4.43
N ASP A 129 -17.17 11.27 3.97
CA ASP A 129 -16.73 12.30 3.02
C ASP A 129 -15.65 13.20 3.61
N ALA A 130 -15.82 13.64 4.86
CA ALA A 130 -14.83 14.46 5.57
C ALA A 130 -13.49 13.73 5.70
N LEU A 131 -13.49 12.45 6.09
CA LEU A 131 -12.26 11.65 6.15
C LEU A 131 -11.63 11.43 4.78
N CYS A 132 -12.43 11.15 3.75
CA CYS A 132 -11.92 10.99 2.38
C CYS A 132 -11.27 12.29 1.87
N SER A 133 -11.84 13.44 2.21
CA SER A 133 -11.30 14.76 1.87
C SER A 133 -9.95 15.03 2.54
N ILE A 134 -9.77 14.60 3.79
CA ILE A 134 -8.46 14.65 4.45
C ILE A 134 -7.46 13.69 3.82
N TYR A 135 -7.87 12.47 3.48
CA TYR A 135 -7.02 11.52 2.76
C TYR A 135 -6.54 12.07 1.41
N LYS A 136 -7.42 12.71 0.64
CA LYS A 136 -7.02 13.40 -0.60
C LYS A 136 -5.95 14.45 -0.35
N SER A 137 -6.08 15.20 0.74
CA SER A 137 -5.11 16.23 1.14
C SER A 137 -3.78 15.60 1.57
N LEU A 138 -3.79 14.56 2.40
CA LEU A 138 -2.60 13.78 2.80
C LEU A 138 -1.86 13.22 1.58
N MET A 139 -2.57 12.55 0.67
CA MET A 139 -1.99 11.99 -0.55
C MET A 139 -1.40 13.05 -1.49
N ARG A 140 -1.97 14.27 -1.48
CA ARG A 140 -1.42 15.41 -2.21
C ARG A 140 -0.13 15.91 -1.57
N GLU A 141 -0.10 16.13 -0.27
CA GLU A 141 1.10 16.54 0.47
C GLU A 141 2.26 15.56 0.28
N MET A 142 2.00 14.26 0.38
CA MET A 142 3.02 13.22 0.14
C MET A 142 3.57 13.29 -1.28
N ARG A 143 2.71 13.52 -2.27
CA ARG A 143 3.11 13.64 -3.68
C ARG A 143 3.93 14.90 -3.93
N ASP A 144 3.55 16.00 -3.32
CA ASP A 144 4.28 17.27 -3.39
C ASP A 144 5.66 17.15 -2.71
N ALA A 145 5.78 16.28 -1.69
CA ALA A 145 7.06 15.86 -1.09
C ALA A 145 7.86 14.84 -1.92
N GLY A 146 7.32 14.37 -3.06
CA GLY A 146 8.01 13.50 -4.01
C GLY A 146 7.66 12.02 -3.94
N VAL A 147 6.74 11.60 -3.06
CA VAL A 147 6.21 10.23 -3.07
C VAL A 147 5.52 9.99 -4.42
N TYR A 148 5.83 8.87 -5.06
CA TYR A 148 5.39 8.64 -6.42
C TYR A 148 3.88 8.43 -6.49
N GLY A 149 3.33 7.59 -5.60
CA GLY A 149 1.91 7.26 -5.53
C GLY A 149 1.54 6.61 -4.20
N THR A 150 0.26 6.29 -4.06
CA THR A 150 -0.31 5.73 -2.84
C THR A 150 -1.05 4.43 -3.12
N ILE A 151 -0.82 3.42 -2.29
CA ILE A 151 -1.63 2.19 -2.21
C ILE A 151 -2.52 2.34 -0.98
N ILE A 152 -3.83 2.20 -1.14
CA ILE A 152 -4.77 2.17 -0.02
C ILE A 152 -5.16 0.71 0.22
N VAL A 153 -4.86 0.21 1.41
CA VAL A 153 -5.11 -1.17 1.82
C VAL A 153 -6.27 -1.25 2.80
N GLY A 154 -7.13 -2.25 2.63
CA GLY A 154 -8.23 -2.50 3.55
C GLY A 154 -8.93 -3.82 3.23
N ASP A 155 -9.81 -4.30 4.11
CA ASP A 155 -10.58 -5.50 3.81
C ASP A 155 -11.67 -5.23 2.77
N GLN A 156 -12.37 -4.10 2.96
CA GLN A 156 -13.41 -3.60 2.08
C GLN A 156 -13.31 -2.07 2.01
N PHE A 157 -13.88 -1.52 0.94
CA PHE A 157 -13.99 -0.08 0.74
C PHE A 157 -15.48 0.31 0.73
N SER A 158 -15.83 1.43 1.37
CA SER A 158 -17.16 2.02 1.27
C SER A 158 -17.44 2.55 -0.14
N SER A 159 -18.69 2.93 -0.42
CA SER A 159 -19.01 3.56 -1.71
C SER A 159 -18.28 4.89 -1.86
N LEU A 160 -18.22 5.70 -0.79
CA LEU A 160 -17.49 6.97 -0.79
C LEU A 160 -15.98 6.79 -0.95
N GLU A 161 -15.36 5.83 -0.25
CA GLU A 161 -13.93 5.56 -0.43
C GLU A 161 -13.60 5.19 -1.88
N ARG A 162 -14.47 4.41 -2.54
CA ARG A 162 -14.30 4.00 -3.95
C ARG A 162 -14.57 5.12 -4.94
N GLU A 163 -15.49 6.03 -4.63
CA GLU A 163 -15.81 7.17 -5.48
C GLU A 163 -14.75 8.28 -5.36
N LEU A 164 -14.29 8.55 -4.14
CA LEU A 164 -13.52 9.73 -3.83
C LEU A 164 -12.01 9.50 -3.88
N LEU A 165 -11.49 8.35 -3.42
CA LEU A 165 -10.04 8.16 -3.25
C LEU A 165 -9.29 7.77 -4.52
N PRO A 166 -9.83 6.90 -5.40
CA PRO A 166 -9.16 6.54 -6.64
C PRO A 166 -8.84 7.75 -7.50
N GLY A 167 -7.72 7.64 -8.22
CA GLY A 167 -7.26 8.70 -9.09
C GLY A 167 -5.86 8.43 -9.60
N ARG A 168 -5.23 9.48 -10.12
CA ARG A 168 -3.89 9.35 -10.69
C ARG A 168 -2.89 8.95 -9.60
N ARG A 169 -2.27 7.77 -9.78
CA ARG A 169 -1.27 7.15 -8.90
C ARG A 169 -1.83 6.80 -7.51
N VAL A 170 -3.10 6.43 -7.45
CA VAL A 170 -3.70 5.78 -6.29
C VAL A 170 -4.11 4.37 -6.71
N PHE A 171 -3.82 3.38 -5.87
CA PHE A 171 -4.15 1.98 -6.12
C PHE A 171 -4.91 1.41 -4.92
N LEU A 172 -6.08 0.80 -5.15
CA LEU A 172 -6.83 0.12 -4.09
C LEU A 172 -6.44 -1.37 -4.01
N HIS A 173 -6.12 -1.85 -2.82
CA HIS A 173 -5.77 -3.24 -2.56
C HIS A 173 -6.64 -3.83 -1.44
N SER A 174 -7.30 -4.96 -1.71
CA SER A 174 -8.06 -5.68 -0.69
C SER A 174 -7.21 -6.75 -0.01
N LEU A 175 -6.98 -6.61 1.29
CA LEU A 175 -6.27 -7.62 2.11
C LEU A 175 -7.05 -8.93 2.20
N SER A 176 -8.39 -8.85 2.22
CA SER A 176 -9.25 -10.03 2.28
C SER A 176 -9.20 -10.88 1.00
N GLY A 177 -8.90 -10.26 -0.15
CA GLY A 177 -9.02 -10.91 -1.46
C GLY A 177 -10.39 -11.53 -1.74
N SER A 178 -11.45 -11.08 -1.03
CA SER A 178 -12.79 -11.63 -1.20
C SER A 178 -13.38 -11.19 -2.53
N THR A 179 -14.12 -12.07 -3.21
CA THR A 179 -14.72 -11.77 -4.52
C THR A 179 -15.55 -10.50 -4.48
N ARG A 180 -16.34 -10.30 -3.40
CA ARG A 180 -17.12 -9.07 -3.20
C ARG A 180 -16.25 -7.81 -3.13
N ALA A 181 -15.13 -7.84 -2.41
CA ALA A 181 -14.24 -6.69 -2.31
C ALA A 181 -13.54 -6.42 -3.65
N ILE A 182 -13.12 -7.47 -4.34
CA ILE A 182 -12.47 -7.38 -5.65
C ILE A 182 -13.42 -6.79 -6.70
N SER A 183 -14.63 -7.31 -6.83
CA SER A 183 -15.65 -6.78 -7.76
C SER A 183 -15.89 -5.29 -7.53
N LYS A 184 -16.04 -4.88 -6.26
CA LYS A 184 -16.19 -3.48 -5.89
C LYS A 184 -15.00 -2.61 -6.31
N ILE A 185 -13.76 -3.09 -6.17
CA ILE A 185 -12.57 -2.37 -6.65
C ILE A 185 -12.59 -2.26 -8.17
N LEU A 186 -12.97 -3.34 -8.88
CA LEU A 186 -13.02 -3.38 -10.34
C LEU A 186 -14.09 -2.44 -10.94
N GLU A 187 -15.11 -2.04 -10.17
CA GLU A 187 -16.05 -0.98 -10.56
C GLU A 187 -15.37 0.38 -10.79
N VAL A 188 -14.23 0.64 -10.13
CA VAL A 188 -13.57 1.97 -10.12
C VAL A 188 -12.10 1.92 -10.58
N GLN A 189 -11.51 0.73 -10.73
CA GLN A 189 -10.12 0.52 -11.12
C GLN A 189 -9.99 -0.71 -12.02
N ASN A 190 -9.35 -0.58 -13.18
CA ASN A 190 -9.15 -1.69 -14.13
C ASN A 190 -7.80 -2.41 -13.98
N THR A 191 -7.06 -2.15 -12.91
CA THR A 191 -5.86 -2.89 -12.55
C THR A 191 -6.12 -3.61 -11.24
N LEU A 192 -5.61 -4.82 -11.10
CA LEU A 192 -5.95 -5.68 -9.98
C LEU A 192 -4.68 -6.22 -9.31
N SER A 193 -4.76 -6.45 -8.01
CA SER A 193 -3.77 -7.19 -7.26
C SER A 193 -4.46 -8.33 -6.51
N LEU A 194 -3.92 -9.55 -6.60
CA LEU A 194 -4.44 -10.72 -5.89
C LEU A 194 -3.31 -11.59 -5.38
N SER A 195 -3.51 -12.20 -4.22
CA SER A 195 -2.63 -13.28 -3.76
C SER A 195 -2.72 -14.49 -4.66
N ALA A 196 -1.60 -15.20 -4.83
CA ALA A 196 -1.49 -16.39 -5.68
C ALA A 196 -2.60 -17.43 -5.41
N HIS A 197 -2.92 -17.68 -4.14
CA HIS A 197 -3.95 -18.63 -3.73
C HIS A 197 -5.39 -18.25 -4.13
N ARG A 198 -5.61 -17.04 -4.67
CA ARG A 198 -6.92 -16.54 -5.14
C ARG A 198 -7.03 -16.47 -6.66
N LEU A 199 -6.00 -16.84 -7.42
CA LEU A 199 -6.01 -16.69 -8.88
C LEU A 199 -7.07 -17.51 -9.60
N SER A 200 -7.65 -18.52 -8.95
CA SER A 200 -8.73 -19.32 -9.54
C SER A 200 -9.98 -18.50 -9.89
N VAL A 201 -10.17 -17.29 -9.34
CA VAL A 201 -11.32 -16.43 -9.67
C VAL A 201 -11.11 -15.59 -10.92
N ILE A 202 -9.89 -15.52 -11.47
CA ILE A 202 -9.55 -14.67 -12.62
C ILE A 202 -10.44 -14.94 -13.85
N PRO A 203 -10.73 -16.20 -14.25
CA PRO A 203 -11.54 -16.45 -15.44
C PRO A 203 -12.93 -15.83 -15.33
N ASP A 204 -13.56 -15.92 -14.15
CA ASP A 204 -14.88 -15.34 -13.90
C ASP A 204 -14.81 -13.81 -13.91
N LEU A 205 -13.78 -13.23 -13.28
CA LEU A 205 -13.60 -11.77 -13.23
C LEU A 205 -13.36 -11.14 -14.60
N ILE A 206 -12.58 -11.78 -15.49
CA ILE A 206 -12.33 -11.25 -16.84
C ILE A 206 -13.59 -11.28 -17.72
N ASN A 207 -14.52 -12.22 -17.47
CA ASN A 207 -15.79 -12.25 -18.18
C ASN A 207 -16.71 -11.09 -17.76
N GLU A 208 -16.58 -10.60 -16.52
CA GLU A 208 -17.43 -9.54 -15.97
C GLU A 208 -16.81 -8.14 -16.05
N TYR A 209 -15.47 -8.02 -15.98
CA TYR A 209 -14.75 -6.76 -15.86
C TYR A 209 -13.57 -6.67 -16.84
N GLU A 210 -13.29 -5.47 -17.33
CA GLU A 210 -12.04 -5.19 -18.06
C GLU A 210 -10.87 -5.09 -17.07
N ILE A 211 -10.03 -6.12 -17.02
CA ILE A 211 -8.78 -6.12 -16.24
C ILE A 211 -7.61 -5.87 -17.19
N ARG A 212 -6.99 -4.71 -17.09
CA ARG A 212 -5.84 -4.30 -17.90
C ARG A 212 -4.51 -4.84 -17.42
N ALA A 213 -4.33 -4.99 -16.12
CA ALA A 213 -3.09 -5.49 -15.55
C ALA A 213 -3.34 -6.19 -14.22
N LEU A 214 -2.52 -7.19 -13.93
CA LEU A 214 -2.60 -8.02 -12.73
C LEU A 214 -1.26 -8.04 -11.99
N THR A 215 -1.28 -7.66 -10.72
CA THR A 215 -0.19 -7.90 -9.79
C THR A 215 -0.48 -9.15 -8.95
N VAL A 216 0.39 -10.16 -9.01
CA VAL A 216 0.24 -11.38 -8.22
C VAL A 216 1.08 -11.28 -6.96
N ILE A 217 0.43 -11.19 -5.81
CA ILE A 217 1.09 -11.15 -4.50
C ILE A 217 1.55 -12.57 -4.14
N ASP A 218 2.83 -12.72 -3.82
CA ASP A 218 3.49 -13.99 -3.47
C ASP A 218 3.31 -15.08 -4.54
N GLY A 219 3.34 -14.67 -5.81
CA GLY A 219 3.23 -15.55 -6.97
C GLY A 219 4.48 -16.39 -7.24
N THR A 220 4.27 -17.62 -7.68
CA THR A 220 5.33 -18.51 -8.17
C THR A 220 5.37 -18.55 -9.70
N GLU A 221 6.43 -19.11 -10.28
CA GLU A 221 6.53 -19.35 -11.73
C GLU A 221 5.29 -20.07 -12.30
N LYS A 222 4.74 -21.05 -11.55
CA LYS A 222 3.56 -21.81 -11.98
C LYS A 222 2.32 -20.92 -12.07
N ASP A 223 2.16 -20.02 -11.10
CA ASP A 223 1.04 -19.09 -11.06
C ASP A 223 1.09 -18.13 -12.24
N PHE A 224 2.25 -17.54 -12.52
CA PHE A 224 2.41 -16.63 -13.66
C PHE A 224 2.26 -17.36 -15.00
N THR A 225 2.81 -18.57 -15.13
CA THR A 225 2.65 -19.37 -16.35
C THR A 225 1.17 -19.70 -16.62
N GLY A 226 0.40 -19.99 -15.57
CA GLY A 226 -1.04 -20.20 -15.68
C GLY A 226 -1.84 -18.96 -16.08
N LEU A 227 -1.27 -17.76 -15.92
CA LEU A 227 -1.93 -16.49 -16.28
C LEU A 227 -1.67 -16.04 -17.72
N ILE A 228 -0.71 -16.65 -18.43
CA ILE A 228 -0.37 -16.29 -19.82
C ILE A 228 -1.54 -16.52 -20.80
N SER A 229 -2.49 -17.40 -20.47
CA SER A 229 -3.71 -17.56 -21.28
C SER A 229 -4.70 -16.40 -21.16
N TYR A 230 -4.51 -15.52 -20.17
CA TYR A 230 -5.42 -14.44 -19.84
C TYR A 230 -4.79 -13.06 -20.00
N PHE A 231 -3.49 -12.93 -19.75
CA PHE A 231 -2.75 -11.67 -19.76
C PHE A 231 -1.47 -11.78 -20.57
N ASP A 232 -1.11 -10.71 -21.26
CA ASP A 232 0.22 -10.57 -21.83
C ASP A 232 1.27 -10.44 -20.72
N PRO A 233 2.51 -10.95 -20.90
CA PRO A 233 3.55 -10.85 -19.88
C PRO A 233 3.92 -9.42 -19.44
N GLU A 234 3.55 -8.39 -20.21
CA GLU A 234 3.76 -6.97 -19.85
C GLU A 234 2.70 -6.41 -18.92
N ASP A 235 1.53 -7.04 -18.88
CA ASP A 235 0.42 -6.69 -17.99
C ASP A 235 0.50 -7.44 -16.66
N LEU A 236 1.49 -8.32 -16.50
CA LEU A 236 1.78 -9.05 -15.28
C LEU A 236 2.88 -8.37 -14.46
N THR A 237 2.66 -8.26 -13.15
CA THR A 237 3.63 -7.78 -12.18
C THR A 237 3.70 -8.78 -11.02
N ALA A 238 4.91 -9.09 -10.55
CA ALA A 238 5.07 -9.83 -9.30
C ALA A 238 4.96 -8.85 -8.13
N GLY A 239 4.19 -9.21 -7.12
CA GLY A 239 4.03 -8.39 -5.92
C GLY A 239 4.39 -9.13 -4.66
N GLY A 240 4.72 -8.38 -3.62
CA GLY A 240 4.91 -8.91 -2.28
C GLY A 240 4.28 -8.01 -1.23
N LEU A 241 3.80 -8.62 -0.15
CA LEU A 241 3.26 -7.99 1.04
C LEU A 241 3.94 -8.65 2.25
N SER A 242 4.99 -8.02 2.78
CA SER A 242 5.82 -8.64 3.81
C SER A 242 5.12 -8.71 5.17
N SER A 243 5.41 -9.74 5.95
CA SER A 243 4.99 -9.89 7.36
C SER A 243 6.20 -9.94 8.30
N GLY A 244 7.20 -9.09 8.05
CA GLY A 244 8.45 -9.04 8.82
C GLY A 244 9.54 -10.00 8.34
N GLY A 245 9.49 -10.44 7.08
CA GLY A 245 10.48 -11.36 6.49
C GLY A 245 11.79 -10.69 6.03
N GLY A 246 11.84 -9.36 6.10
CA GLY A 246 12.96 -8.51 5.72
C GLY A 246 13.50 -8.77 4.31
N LYS A 247 14.78 -8.52 4.08
CA LYS A 247 15.40 -8.68 2.75
C LYS A 247 15.23 -10.09 2.15
N LYS A 248 15.33 -11.14 2.96
CA LYS A 248 15.22 -12.53 2.48
C LYS A 248 13.87 -12.79 1.81
N TYR A 249 12.79 -12.21 2.34
CA TYR A 249 11.47 -12.31 1.74
C TYR A 249 11.42 -11.67 0.34
N TRP A 250 11.99 -10.47 0.18
CA TRP A 250 12.01 -9.78 -1.11
C TRP A 250 12.91 -10.44 -2.14
N ASP A 251 14.04 -11.03 -1.70
CA ASP A 251 14.90 -11.85 -2.54
C ASP A 251 14.13 -13.09 -3.07
N ASP A 252 13.30 -13.71 -2.23
CA ASP A 252 12.46 -14.85 -2.60
C ASP A 252 11.37 -14.46 -3.61
N VAL A 253 10.61 -13.39 -3.36
CA VAL A 253 9.61 -12.86 -4.31
C VAL A 253 10.24 -12.56 -5.67
N SER A 254 11.41 -11.90 -5.67
CA SER A 254 12.13 -11.55 -6.90
C SER A 254 12.63 -12.77 -7.66
N SER A 255 13.02 -13.82 -6.95
CA SER A 255 13.51 -15.06 -7.58
C SER A 255 12.44 -15.79 -8.39
N HIS A 256 11.17 -15.64 -7.99
CA HIS A 256 9.99 -16.24 -8.62
C HIS A 256 9.31 -15.34 -9.68
N ALA A 257 9.74 -14.08 -9.81
CA ALA A 257 9.13 -13.08 -10.69
C ALA A 257 9.51 -13.27 -12.18
N PHE A 258 9.09 -14.37 -12.79
CA PHE A 258 9.31 -14.61 -14.22
C PHE A 258 8.27 -15.56 -14.82
N VAL A 259 8.20 -15.56 -16.15
CA VAL A 259 7.46 -16.54 -16.96
C VAL A 259 8.38 -17.19 -17.99
N LEU A 260 8.02 -18.42 -18.37
CA LEU A 260 8.65 -19.15 -19.47
C LEU A 260 7.74 -19.08 -20.70
N VAL A 261 8.14 -18.29 -21.70
CA VAL A 261 7.36 -18.04 -22.93
C VAL A 261 7.94 -18.76 -24.13
#